data_AF-A0A078JU46-F1
#
_entry.id   AF-A0A078JU46-F1
#
_cell.length_a   1.000
_cell.length_b   1.000
_cell.length_c   1.000
_cell.angle_alpha   90.00
_cell.angle_beta   90.00
_cell.angle_gamma   90.00
#
_symmetry.space_group_name_H-M   'P 1'
#
loop_
_entity.id
_entity.type
_entity.pdbx_description
1 polymer ?
#
loop_
_entity_poly.entity_id
_entity_poly.type
_entity_poly.pdbx_seq_one_letter_code
_entity_poly.pdbx_strand_id
1 'polypeptide(L)'
;MAGVNLQLRHSVTQLFPSISSSPPRPPQRFQLGTSPSRVLFCNLRANSAAAPPLRTTRRSDIIAASSVGSPTSSDSVVGDRDELGKIPLLEVKDLRAVIVESRQEILKGVNLVVYEGEIHAVMGKNGSGKSTFSKVLVGHPDYEVTGGSIVFKGQNLLDMEPEERSLAGLFMSFQSPVEIPGVSNMDFLNMAFNARKRKLGQPELDPIQFYSHLVSKLEVVNMKTDFLNRNVNEGFSGGERKRNEILQLAVLLQPPLFISFHKHPFMIEKNVVTKGSWNTVLVP
;
A
#
# COMPACT_ATOMS: atom_id res chain seq x y z
N MET A 1 18.55 36.58 2.84
CA MET A 1 17.34 36.20 3.59
C MET A 1 17.55 34.80 4.17
N ALA A 2 17.10 34.50 5.38
CA ALA A 2 17.34 33.20 6.01
C ALA A 2 16.41 32.12 5.42
N GLY A 3 16.99 31.03 4.91
CA GLY A 3 16.22 29.89 4.39
C GLY A 3 15.60 29.08 5.53
N VAL A 4 14.27 28.94 5.54
CA VAL A 4 13.56 28.07 6.49
C VAL A 4 13.73 26.63 6.04
N ASN A 5 14.75 25.94 6.57
CA ASN A 5 14.98 24.53 6.24
C ASN A 5 13.84 23.64 6.77
N LEU A 6 13.55 22.54 6.07
CA LEU A 6 12.49 21.58 6.43
C LEU A 6 12.95 20.70 7.60
N GLN A 7 12.89 21.23 8.82
CA GLN A 7 13.11 20.44 10.03
C GLN A 7 11.97 19.46 10.26
N LEU A 8 12.11 18.25 9.70
CA LEU A 8 11.35 17.07 10.08
C LEU A 8 11.63 16.73 11.56
N ARG A 9 10.75 17.20 12.45
CA ARG A 9 10.88 16.95 13.90
C ARG A 9 10.12 15.68 14.29
N HIS A 10 10.91 14.68 14.71
CA HIS A 10 10.54 13.40 15.35
C HIS A 10 9.25 12.72 14.89
N SER A 11 9.40 11.51 14.32
CA SER A 11 8.30 10.58 14.13
C SER A 11 7.51 10.40 15.43
N VAL A 12 6.20 10.65 15.37
CA VAL A 12 5.27 10.19 16.41
C VAL A 12 4.84 8.77 15.99
N THR A 13 5.73 7.81 16.19
CA THR A 13 5.48 6.40 15.88
C THR A 13 4.41 5.84 16.81
N GLN A 14 3.13 6.08 16.49
CA GLN A 14 2.00 5.48 17.20
C GLN A 14 1.92 4.00 16.83
N LEU A 15 2.65 3.17 17.57
CA LEU A 15 2.50 1.72 17.56
C LEU A 15 1.12 1.35 18.11
N PHE A 16 0.12 1.29 17.23
CA PHE A 16 -1.20 0.77 17.58
C PHE A 16 -1.13 -0.76 17.77
N PRO A 17 -1.77 -1.31 18.82
CA PRO A 17 -1.75 -2.75 19.06
C PRO A 17 -2.47 -3.48 17.91
N SER A 18 -1.87 -4.56 17.42
CA SER A 18 -2.47 -5.43 16.41
C SER A 18 -3.70 -6.13 17.00
N ILE A 19 -4.88 -5.75 16.50
CA ILE A 19 -6.15 -6.39 16.87
C ILE A 19 -6.16 -7.79 16.27
N SER A 20 -5.92 -8.82 17.09
CA SER A 20 -5.92 -10.20 16.65
C SER A 20 -7.33 -10.64 16.24
N SER A 21 -7.47 -11.05 14.97
CA SER A 21 -8.73 -11.46 14.36
C SER A 21 -9.18 -12.86 14.79
N SER A 22 -9.38 -13.06 16.09
CA SER A 22 -10.12 -14.21 16.60
C SER A 22 -11.60 -14.09 16.20
N PRO A 23 -12.21 -15.09 15.53
CA PRO A 23 -13.62 -15.01 15.12
C PRO A 23 -14.55 -15.05 16.36
N PRO A 24 -15.69 -14.34 16.33
CA PRO A 24 -16.64 -14.36 17.43
C PRO A 24 -17.19 -15.78 17.64
N ARG A 25 -17.26 -16.23 18.90
CA ARG A 25 -17.86 -17.53 19.23
C ARG A 25 -19.35 -17.50 18.89
N PRO A 26 -19.93 -18.59 18.33
CA PRO A 26 -21.36 -18.67 18.10
C PRO A 26 -22.12 -18.61 19.44
N PRO A 27 -23.34 -18.04 19.47
CA PRO A 27 -24.12 -17.91 20.70
C PRO A 27 -24.48 -19.28 21.29
N GLN A 28 -24.35 -19.42 22.61
CA GLN A 28 -24.74 -20.64 23.30
C GLN A 28 -26.26 -20.83 23.24
N ARG A 29 -26.69 -21.92 22.62
CA ARG A 29 -28.11 -22.27 22.49
C ARG A 29 -28.63 -22.80 23.83
N PHE A 30 -29.52 -22.03 24.47
CA PHE A 30 -30.22 -22.46 25.68
C PHE A 30 -30.90 -23.82 25.45
N GLN A 31 -30.60 -24.81 26.30
CA GLN A 31 -31.28 -26.11 26.29
C GLN A 31 -32.40 -26.10 27.32
N LEU A 32 -33.65 -26.20 26.88
CA LEU A 32 -34.69 -26.85 27.68
C LEU A 32 -34.68 -28.33 27.32
N GLY A 33 -34.53 -29.19 28.33
CA GLY A 33 -34.53 -30.64 28.15
C GLY A 33 -35.91 -31.27 28.41
N THR A 34 -36.16 -32.41 27.78
CA THR A 34 -37.25 -33.35 28.13
C THR A 34 -36.81 -34.80 27.88
N SER A 35 -37.53 -35.75 28.49
CA SER A 35 -37.16 -37.17 28.70
C SER A 35 -36.80 -38.02 27.46
N PRO A 36 -36.08 -39.14 27.65
CA PRO A 36 -35.66 -40.06 26.60
C PRO A 36 -36.70 -41.15 26.27
N SER A 37 -36.49 -41.87 25.16
CA SER A 37 -37.08 -43.20 24.90
C SER A 37 -36.21 -44.05 23.96
N ARG A 38 -36.25 -45.38 24.15
CA ARG A 38 -35.47 -46.39 23.42
C ARG A 38 -36.10 -46.75 22.06
N VAL A 39 -35.27 -47.06 21.06
CA VAL A 39 -35.40 -48.22 20.13
C VAL A 39 -33.98 -48.79 19.86
N LEU A 40 -33.84 -49.91 19.15
CA LEU A 40 -32.73 -50.87 19.25
C LEU A 40 -32.27 -51.41 17.87
N PHE A 41 -31.01 -51.88 17.76
CA PHE A 41 -30.39 -52.54 16.58
C PHE A 41 -30.21 -51.68 15.30
N CYS A 42 -29.35 -52.02 14.32
CA CYS A 42 -28.57 -53.26 14.11
C CYS A 42 -27.12 -53.00 13.59
N ASN A 43 -26.23 -53.99 13.76
CA ASN A 43 -24.90 -54.05 13.13
C ASN A 43 -24.97 -54.79 11.78
N LEU A 44 -24.04 -54.50 10.86
CA LEU A 44 -23.50 -55.53 9.94
C LEU A 44 -22.03 -55.23 9.57
N ARG A 45 -21.25 -56.26 9.25
CA ARG A 45 -19.78 -56.21 8.99
C ARG A 45 -19.42 -56.94 7.69
N ALA A 46 -18.47 -56.38 6.93
CA ALA A 46 -17.57 -57.00 5.93
C ALA A 46 -16.47 -55.94 5.63
N ASN A 47 -15.14 -56.13 5.64
CA ASN A 47 -14.21 -57.27 5.51
C ASN A 47 -14.36 -58.06 4.20
N SER A 48 -13.35 -58.27 3.33
CA SER A 48 -11.90 -57.93 3.32
C SER A 48 -11.41 -57.89 1.83
N ALA A 49 -10.16 -57.97 1.33
CA ALA A 49 -8.78 -58.22 1.80
C ALA A 49 -7.75 -57.78 0.68
N ALA A 50 -6.41 -57.95 0.76
CA ALA A 50 -5.45 -57.53 1.80
C ALA A 50 -3.95 -57.80 1.41
N ALA A 51 -3.38 -57.06 0.43
CA ALA A 51 -1.91 -56.85 0.28
C ALA A 51 -1.03 -58.10 -0.11
N PRO A 52 0.33 -58.10 -0.04
CA PRO A 52 1.37 -57.33 -0.79
C PRO A 52 2.48 -58.30 -1.36
N PRO A 53 3.84 -58.17 -1.18
CA PRO A 53 4.84 -57.07 -1.24
C PRO A 53 6.08 -57.36 -2.18
N LEU A 54 7.13 -56.49 -2.15
CA LEU A 54 8.62 -56.73 -2.20
C LEU A 54 9.43 -55.81 -3.18
N ARG A 55 10.78 -55.65 -3.13
CA ARG A 55 11.71 -55.13 -2.07
C ARG A 55 13.17 -54.90 -2.62
N THR A 56 13.94 -53.99 -1.99
CA THR A 56 15.45 -53.81 -2.06
C THR A 56 16.04 -53.19 -3.35
N THR A 57 17.29 -52.67 -3.44
CA THR A 57 18.54 -52.63 -2.59
C THR A 57 19.32 -51.29 -2.63
N ARG A 58 20.12 -51.02 -1.58
CA ARG A 58 21.44 -50.31 -1.42
C ARG A 58 21.85 -49.15 -2.38
N ARG A 59 22.46 -48.01 -1.97
CA ARG A 59 23.33 -47.55 -0.84
C ARG A 59 24.86 -47.60 -1.09
N SER A 60 25.44 -46.44 -1.44
CA SER A 60 26.85 -46.03 -1.24
C SER A 60 27.05 -44.56 -1.68
N ASP A 61 28.01 -43.72 -1.26
CA ASP A 61 28.77 -43.54 0.00
C ASP A 61 29.41 -42.11 -0.03
N ILE A 62 30.55 -41.80 0.63
CA ILE A 62 31.03 -40.42 0.95
C ILE A 62 32.49 -40.14 0.49
N ILE A 63 32.75 -38.99 -0.14
CA ILE A 63 34.06 -38.28 -0.21
C ILE A 63 33.81 -36.75 -0.16
N ALA A 64 34.78 -35.93 0.26
CA ALA A 64 34.63 -34.48 0.50
C ALA A 64 35.78 -33.59 -0.02
N ALA A 65 35.51 -32.28 -0.04
CA ALA A 65 36.44 -31.14 0.10
C ALA A 65 37.23 -30.58 -1.11
N SER A 66 37.73 -29.35 -0.87
CA SER A 66 38.68 -28.51 -1.63
C SER A 66 38.20 -27.59 -2.76
N SER A 67 38.26 -26.30 -2.43
CA SER A 67 38.30 -25.07 -3.22
C SER A 67 39.14 -25.04 -4.51
N VAL A 68 38.66 -24.27 -5.50
CA VAL A 68 39.27 -22.99 -5.98
C VAL A 68 38.10 -22.08 -6.42
N GLY A 69 38.24 -20.74 -6.35
CA GLY A 69 37.19 -19.80 -6.77
C GLY A 69 37.68 -18.74 -7.76
N SER A 70 36.74 -18.19 -8.53
CA SER A 70 36.91 -16.99 -9.36
C SER A 70 35.55 -16.26 -9.50
N PRO A 71 35.52 -14.92 -9.57
CA PRO A 71 34.28 -14.16 -9.38
C PRO A 71 33.47 -13.95 -10.68
N THR A 72 32.16 -13.84 -10.54
CA THR A 72 31.27 -13.20 -11.52
C THR A 72 30.39 -12.20 -10.78
N SER A 73 30.45 -10.93 -11.18
CA SER A 73 29.70 -9.83 -10.57
C SER A 73 28.19 -9.99 -10.77
N SER A 74 27.49 -10.25 -9.68
CA SER A 74 26.05 -10.01 -9.58
C SER A 74 25.82 -8.75 -8.73
N ASP A 75 25.47 -7.63 -9.36
CA ASP A 75 25.06 -6.41 -8.66
C ASP A 75 23.67 -6.61 -8.05
N SER A 76 23.59 -7.43 -7.02
CA SER A 76 22.44 -7.47 -6.13
C SER A 76 22.38 -6.13 -5.41
N VAL A 77 21.34 -5.34 -5.68
CA VAL A 77 21.02 -4.14 -4.90
C VAL A 77 20.64 -4.59 -3.48
N VAL A 78 21.65 -4.69 -2.61
CA VAL A 78 21.46 -4.99 -1.20
C VAL A 78 20.78 -3.77 -0.58
N GLY A 79 19.49 -3.91 -0.28
CA GLY A 79 18.78 -2.91 0.52
C GLY A 79 19.51 -2.74 1.85
N ASP A 80 20.10 -1.55 2.03
CA ASP A 80 20.95 -1.24 3.16
C ASP A 80 20.16 -1.44 4.47
N ARG A 81 20.73 -2.22 5.40
CA ARG A 81 20.04 -2.59 6.64
C ARG A 81 20.43 -1.59 7.71
N ASP A 82 19.46 -0.76 8.10
CA ASP A 82 19.60 0.13 9.26
C ASP A 82 19.92 -0.68 10.54
N GLU A 83 20.42 -0.03 11.59
CA GLU A 83 21.00 -0.70 12.78
C GLU A 83 20.02 -1.66 13.50
N LEU A 84 18.70 -1.51 13.27
CA LEU A 84 17.66 -2.40 13.79
C LEU A 84 17.35 -3.60 12.86
N GLY A 85 18.12 -3.82 11.80
CA GLY A 85 17.95 -4.91 10.84
C GLY A 85 16.72 -4.81 9.92
N LYS A 86 16.04 -3.65 9.91
CA LYS A 86 14.87 -3.38 9.07
C LYS A 86 15.29 -2.89 7.68
N ILE A 87 14.45 -3.15 6.69
CA ILE A 87 14.57 -2.58 5.33
C ILE A 87 13.61 -1.38 5.24
N PRO A 88 14.05 -0.19 4.83
CA PRO A 88 13.18 0.98 4.67
C PRO A 88 12.23 0.80 3.48
N LEU A 89 10.96 1.21 3.65
CA LEU A 89 9.98 1.26 2.57
C LEU A 89 10.26 2.46 1.66
N LEU A 90 10.51 3.62 2.26
CA LEU A 90 11.00 4.83 1.60
C LEU A 90 12.23 5.33 2.35
N GLU A 91 13.27 5.64 1.59
CA GLU A 91 14.45 6.37 2.05
C GLU A 91 14.69 7.59 1.15
N VAL A 92 15.02 8.71 1.77
CA VAL A 92 15.40 9.97 1.13
C VAL A 92 16.68 10.45 1.79
N LYS A 93 17.75 10.64 1.00
CA LYS A 93 19.07 11.08 1.46
C LYS A 93 19.49 12.37 0.73
N ASP A 94 19.82 13.42 1.50
CA ASP A 94 20.23 14.78 1.06
C ASP A 94 19.44 15.37 -0.12
N LEU A 95 18.12 15.18 -0.17
CA LEU A 95 17.31 15.57 -1.34
C LEU A 95 17.26 17.09 -1.53
N ARG A 96 17.62 17.53 -2.73
CA ARG A 96 17.62 18.93 -3.19
C ARG A 96 16.78 19.05 -4.46
N ALA A 97 16.02 20.13 -4.57
CA ALA A 97 15.16 20.35 -5.73
C ALA A 97 14.87 21.84 -5.95
N VAL A 98 14.80 22.22 -7.23
CA VAL A 98 14.44 23.56 -7.71
C VAL A 98 13.06 23.55 -8.36
N ILE A 99 12.41 24.71 -8.42
CA ILE A 99 11.34 24.95 -9.40
C ILE A 99 11.99 25.08 -10.78
N VAL A 100 11.47 24.40 -11.80
CA VAL A 100 12.05 24.41 -13.17
C VAL A 100 12.07 25.82 -13.76
N GLU A 101 10.93 26.52 -13.74
CA GLU A 101 10.74 27.84 -14.34
C GLU A 101 11.65 28.93 -13.72
N SER A 102 11.66 29.04 -12.39
CA SER A 102 12.39 30.09 -11.68
C SER A 102 13.81 29.71 -11.24
N ARG A 103 14.21 28.45 -11.44
CA ARG A 103 15.44 27.82 -10.89
C ARG A 103 15.59 27.97 -9.37
N GLN A 104 14.53 28.33 -8.64
CA GLN A 104 14.58 28.59 -7.20
C GLN A 104 14.69 27.28 -6.41
N GLU A 105 15.76 27.10 -5.65
CA GLU A 105 15.97 25.96 -4.75
C GLU A 105 15.01 26.00 -3.55
N ILE A 106 14.14 24.99 -3.45
CA ILE A 106 13.10 24.85 -2.40
C ILE A 106 13.46 23.75 -1.39
N LEU A 107 13.94 22.59 -1.86
CA LEU A 107 14.44 21.52 -0.97
C LEU A 107 15.95 21.64 -0.85
N LYS A 108 16.46 21.55 0.39
CA LYS A 108 17.84 21.94 0.74
C LYS A 108 18.51 20.90 1.65
N GLY A 109 18.56 19.66 1.19
CA GLY A 109 19.10 18.52 1.94
C GLY A 109 18.06 17.86 2.85
N VAL A 110 16.92 17.48 2.29
CA VAL A 110 15.87 16.77 3.03
C VAL A 110 16.27 15.31 3.21
N ASN A 111 16.14 14.80 4.44
CA ASN A 111 16.43 13.41 4.80
C ASN A 111 15.21 12.81 5.52
N LEU A 112 14.70 11.67 5.06
CA LEU A 112 13.54 10.99 5.63
C LEU A 112 13.65 9.48 5.42
N VAL A 113 13.33 8.69 6.45
CA VAL A 113 13.22 7.22 6.37
C VAL A 113 11.85 6.81 6.92
N VAL A 114 11.18 5.89 6.23
CA VAL A 114 9.87 5.33 6.61
C VAL A 114 9.93 3.81 6.52
N TYR A 115 9.63 3.10 7.62
CA TYR A 115 9.52 1.64 7.65
C TYR A 115 8.08 1.16 7.47
N GLU A 116 7.87 -0.05 6.94
CA GLU A 116 6.52 -0.60 6.75
C GLU A 116 5.67 -0.57 8.04
N GLY A 117 4.40 -0.16 7.91
CA GLY A 117 3.45 0.01 9.01
C GLY A 117 3.53 1.36 9.77
N GLU A 118 4.54 2.20 9.54
CA GLU A 118 4.67 3.51 10.17
C GLU A 118 3.82 4.62 9.52
N ILE A 119 3.35 5.55 10.35
CA ILE A 119 2.70 6.81 9.96
C ILE A 119 3.60 7.97 10.38
N HIS A 120 3.94 8.85 9.43
CA HIS A 120 4.86 9.97 9.60
C HIS A 120 4.13 11.31 9.38
N ALA A 121 4.54 12.36 10.11
CA ALA A 121 3.94 13.69 10.01
C ALA A 121 5.00 14.76 9.65
N VAL A 122 4.96 15.25 8.41
CA VAL A 122 5.90 16.22 7.86
C VAL A 122 5.47 17.63 8.27
N MET A 123 5.83 18.07 9.48
CA MET A 123 5.45 19.40 10.00
C MET A 123 6.45 20.50 9.60
N GLY A 124 5.97 21.75 9.51
CA GLY A 124 6.79 22.89 9.11
C GLY A 124 5.96 24.14 8.78
N LYS A 125 6.60 25.30 8.65
CA LYS A 125 5.94 26.58 8.31
C LYS A 125 5.36 26.56 6.88
N ASN A 126 4.53 27.54 6.55
CA ASN A 126 4.16 27.78 5.16
C ASN A 126 5.42 28.16 4.35
N GLY A 127 5.53 27.66 3.13
CA GLY A 127 6.73 27.85 2.29
C GLY A 127 7.94 26.98 2.62
N SER A 128 7.94 26.16 3.68
CA SER A 128 9.09 25.32 4.05
C SER A 128 9.26 24.04 3.19
N GLY A 129 8.95 24.11 1.89
CA GLY A 129 9.12 22.99 0.95
C GLY A 129 8.20 21.78 1.09
N LYS A 130 7.31 21.73 2.09
CA LYS A 130 6.43 20.56 2.37
C LYS A 130 5.67 20.04 1.15
N SER A 131 4.98 20.92 0.43
CA SER A 131 4.23 20.52 -0.77
C SER A 131 5.12 20.13 -1.94
N THR A 132 6.27 20.80 -2.08
CA THR A 132 7.30 20.47 -3.06
C THR A 132 7.89 19.09 -2.82
N PHE A 133 8.14 18.70 -1.56
CA PHE A 133 8.65 17.37 -1.22
C PHE A 133 7.72 16.25 -1.73
N SER A 134 6.40 16.35 -1.47
CA SER A 134 5.44 15.37 -2.00
C SER A 134 5.34 15.40 -3.53
N LYS A 135 5.35 16.60 -4.14
CA LYS A 135 5.34 16.76 -5.60
C LYS A 135 6.58 16.13 -6.27
N VAL A 136 7.76 16.28 -5.66
CA VAL A 136 9.02 15.65 -6.10
C VAL A 136 8.95 14.13 -5.97
N LEU A 137 8.37 13.59 -4.88
CA LEU A 137 8.14 12.16 -4.73
C LEU A 137 7.26 11.59 -5.87
N VAL A 138 6.18 12.27 -6.27
CA VAL A 138 5.37 11.80 -7.41
C VAL A 138 5.92 12.15 -8.81
N GLY A 139 7.04 12.86 -8.91
CA GLY A 139 7.65 13.24 -10.20
C GLY A 139 6.91 14.38 -10.92
N HIS A 140 6.37 15.34 -10.18
CA HIS A 140 5.62 16.47 -10.75
C HIS A 140 6.54 17.40 -11.58
N PRO A 141 6.22 17.70 -12.85
CA PRO A 141 7.15 18.33 -13.79
C PRO A 141 7.62 19.76 -13.44
N ASP A 142 6.88 20.51 -12.61
CA ASP A 142 7.31 21.84 -12.14
C ASP A 142 8.64 21.82 -11.35
N TYR A 143 9.16 20.64 -10.96
CA TYR A 143 10.32 20.49 -10.08
C TYR A 143 11.41 19.58 -10.66
N GLU A 144 12.65 20.05 -10.60
CA GLU A 144 13.86 19.33 -10.98
C GLU A 144 14.64 18.95 -9.72
N VAL A 145 15.02 17.68 -9.60
CA VAL A 145 15.88 17.19 -8.50
C VAL A 145 17.33 17.48 -8.86
N THR A 146 18.00 18.26 -8.00
CA THR A 146 19.37 18.77 -8.23
C THR A 146 20.42 18.08 -7.36
N GLY A 147 20.03 17.14 -6.51
CA GLY A 147 20.93 16.36 -5.67
C GLY A 147 20.20 15.48 -4.66
N GLY A 148 20.96 14.56 -4.05
CA GLY A 148 20.44 13.53 -3.16
C GLY A 148 19.89 12.31 -3.91
N SER A 149 19.22 11.42 -3.19
CA SER A 149 18.60 10.21 -3.74
C SER A 149 17.25 9.91 -3.06
N ILE A 150 16.42 9.15 -3.77
CA ILE A 150 15.14 8.64 -3.26
C ILE A 150 15.03 7.16 -3.62
N VAL A 151 14.93 6.30 -2.61
CA VAL A 151 14.78 4.85 -2.78
C VAL A 151 13.42 4.42 -2.24
N PHE A 152 12.65 3.70 -3.05
CA PHE A 152 11.36 3.14 -2.66
C PHE A 152 11.37 1.63 -2.92
N LYS A 153 11.14 0.82 -1.88
CA LYS A 153 11.25 -0.66 -1.93
C LYS A 153 12.58 -1.17 -2.51
N GLY A 154 13.68 -0.47 -2.23
CA GLY A 154 15.00 -0.81 -2.79
C GLY A 154 15.22 -0.43 -4.26
N GLN A 155 14.29 0.26 -4.91
CA GLN A 155 14.43 0.77 -6.28
C GLN A 155 14.66 2.29 -6.26
N ASN A 156 15.54 2.82 -7.12
CA ASN A 156 15.70 4.27 -7.26
C ASN A 156 14.43 4.85 -7.88
N LEU A 157 13.79 5.76 -7.17
CA LEU A 157 12.52 6.36 -7.55
C LEU A 157 12.73 7.57 -8.49
N LEU A 158 13.94 8.13 -8.55
CA LEU A 158 14.27 9.22 -9.49
C LEU A 158 14.28 8.75 -10.95
N ASP A 159 14.68 7.51 -11.20
CA ASP A 159 14.79 6.90 -12.53
C ASP A 159 13.42 6.44 -13.09
N MET A 160 12.35 6.56 -12.30
CA MET A 160 10.98 6.16 -12.67
C MET A 160 10.17 7.34 -13.19
N GLU A 161 9.39 7.12 -14.25
CA GLU A 161 8.32 8.04 -14.66
C GLU A 161 7.16 8.06 -13.63
N PRO A 162 6.38 9.16 -13.53
CA PRO A 162 5.28 9.29 -12.54
C PRO A 162 4.28 8.13 -12.53
N GLU A 163 3.99 7.58 -13.71
CA GLU A 163 3.12 6.44 -13.93
C GLU A 163 3.71 5.15 -13.32
N GLU A 164 5.02 4.95 -13.46
CA GLU A 164 5.71 3.81 -12.87
C GLU A 164 5.80 3.91 -11.35
N ARG A 165 6.00 5.10 -10.79
CA ARG A 165 5.95 5.35 -9.34
C ARG A 165 4.57 4.97 -8.77
N SER A 166 3.50 5.37 -9.48
CA SER A 166 2.12 5.01 -9.14
C SER A 166 1.88 3.50 -9.17
N LEU A 167 2.32 2.83 -10.24
CA LEU A 167 2.19 1.38 -10.40
C LEU A 167 3.07 0.57 -9.43
N ALA A 168 4.24 1.08 -9.05
CA ALA A 168 5.09 0.53 -7.99
C ALA A 168 4.44 0.64 -6.59
N GLY A 169 3.46 1.54 -6.44
CA GLY A 169 2.57 1.60 -5.29
C GLY A 169 2.60 2.89 -4.48
N LEU A 170 3.16 3.97 -5.02
CA LEU A 170 3.07 5.31 -4.47
C LEU A 170 1.69 5.92 -4.78
N PHE A 171 0.95 6.40 -3.78
CA PHE A 171 -0.29 7.16 -4.01
C PHE A 171 -0.21 8.53 -3.34
N MET A 172 -0.59 9.60 -4.05
CA MET A 172 -0.73 10.94 -3.48
C MET A 172 -2.16 11.45 -3.61
N SER A 173 -2.73 11.86 -2.48
CA SER A 173 -3.94 12.70 -2.46
C SER A 173 -3.56 14.17 -2.75
N PHE A 174 -4.36 14.85 -3.55
CA PHE A 174 -4.09 16.22 -4.02
C PHE A 174 -4.77 17.25 -3.10
N GLN A 175 -4.15 18.45 -2.98
CA GLN A 175 -4.76 19.57 -2.25
C GLN A 175 -6.08 20.04 -2.88
N SER A 176 -6.15 19.96 -4.21
CA SER A 176 -7.34 20.17 -5.03
C SER A 176 -7.38 19.06 -6.09
N PRO A 177 -8.23 18.02 -5.92
CA PRO A 177 -8.41 17.00 -6.94
C PRO A 177 -8.92 17.60 -8.26
N VAL A 178 -8.32 17.17 -9.37
CA VAL A 178 -8.67 17.63 -10.73
C VAL A 178 -10.02 17.04 -11.17
N GLU A 179 -10.82 17.82 -11.89
CA GLU A 179 -12.05 17.36 -12.53
C GLU A 179 -11.76 16.86 -13.96
N ILE A 180 -12.29 15.70 -14.34
CA ILE A 180 -12.09 15.11 -15.67
C ILE A 180 -13.46 14.90 -16.32
N PRO A 181 -13.96 15.88 -17.11
CA PRO A 181 -15.25 15.76 -17.77
C PRO A 181 -15.22 14.68 -18.85
N GLY A 182 -16.34 13.99 -19.02
CA GLY A 182 -16.52 12.90 -20.00
C GLY A 182 -15.92 11.54 -19.61
N VAL A 183 -15.27 11.42 -18.45
CA VAL A 183 -14.74 10.14 -17.93
C VAL A 183 -15.45 9.78 -16.63
N SER A 184 -16.19 8.67 -16.61
CA SER A 184 -16.91 8.25 -15.40
C SER A 184 -15.96 7.77 -14.31
N ASN A 185 -16.38 7.86 -13.04
CA ASN A 185 -15.61 7.31 -11.93
C ASN A 185 -15.48 5.78 -12.01
N MET A 186 -16.49 5.08 -12.54
CA MET A 186 -16.42 3.62 -12.76
C MET A 186 -15.32 3.26 -13.76
N ASP A 187 -15.29 3.92 -14.92
CA ASP A 187 -14.32 3.63 -15.98
C ASP A 187 -12.90 4.01 -15.55
N PHE A 188 -12.74 5.19 -14.93
CA PHE A 188 -11.45 5.63 -14.38
C PHE A 188 -10.88 4.63 -13.38
N LEU A 189 -11.69 4.20 -12.40
CA LEU A 189 -11.27 3.25 -11.38
C LEU A 189 -10.97 1.87 -12.00
N ASN A 190 -11.75 1.41 -12.99
CA ASN A 190 -11.54 0.14 -13.68
C ASN A 190 -10.21 0.13 -14.45
N MET A 191 -9.97 1.17 -15.26
CA MET A 191 -8.72 1.34 -16.02
C MET A 191 -7.50 1.39 -15.10
N ALA A 192 -7.54 2.19 -14.02
CA ALA A 192 -6.43 2.31 -13.08
C ALA A 192 -6.18 1.01 -12.30
N PHE A 193 -7.24 0.29 -11.90
CA PHE A 193 -7.13 -1.00 -11.23
C PHE A 193 -6.50 -2.06 -12.15
N ASN A 194 -6.99 -2.19 -13.37
CA ASN A 194 -6.50 -3.19 -14.32
C ASN A 194 -5.08 -2.87 -14.84
N ALA A 195 -4.71 -1.59 -14.99
CA ALA A 195 -3.33 -1.20 -15.25
C ALA A 195 -2.37 -1.66 -14.12
N ARG A 196 -2.79 -1.52 -12.85
CA ARG A 196 -2.03 -2.01 -11.69
C ARG A 196 -1.99 -3.54 -11.62
N LYS A 197 -3.09 -4.24 -11.94
CA LYS A 197 -3.09 -5.71 -12.11
C LYS A 197 -2.04 -6.16 -13.12
N ARG A 198 -1.99 -5.49 -14.28
CA ARG A 198 -1.06 -5.79 -15.38
C ARG A 198 0.41 -5.63 -14.98
N LYS A 199 0.80 -4.53 -14.33
CA LYS A 199 2.19 -4.34 -13.82
C LYS A 199 2.57 -5.41 -12.78
N LEU A 200 1.60 -5.90 -12.00
CA LEU A 200 1.78 -6.97 -11.00
C LEU A 200 1.70 -8.39 -11.57
N GLY A 201 1.54 -8.57 -12.89
CA GLY A 201 1.39 -9.89 -13.51
C GLY A 201 0.11 -10.65 -13.10
N GLN A 202 -0.90 -9.93 -12.59
CA GLN A 202 -2.15 -10.50 -12.11
C GLN A 202 -3.25 -10.39 -13.18
N PRO A 203 -4.24 -11.31 -13.19
CA PRO A 203 -5.38 -11.20 -14.10
C PRO A 203 -6.18 -9.91 -13.85
N GLU A 204 -6.56 -9.27 -14.94
CA GLU A 204 -7.50 -8.15 -14.97
C GLU A 204 -8.93 -8.63 -14.65
N LEU A 205 -9.75 -7.75 -14.10
CA LEU A 205 -11.17 -8.03 -13.85
C LEU A 205 -12.03 -7.54 -15.02
N ASP A 206 -13.04 -8.32 -15.41
CA ASP A 206 -14.08 -7.83 -16.31
C ASP A 206 -14.95 -6.74 -15.61
N PRO A 207 -15.71 -5.92 -16.35
CA PRO A 207 -16.49 -4.82 -15.77
C PRO A 207 -17.52 -5.24 -14.70
N ILE A 208 -18.05 -6.47 -14.74
CA ILE A 208 -19.06 -6.99 -13.80
C ILE A 208 -18.38 -7.47 -12.51
N GLN A 209 -17.26 -8.19 -12.63
CA GLN A 209 -16.39 -8.53 -11.50
C GLN A 209 -15.85 -7.25 -10.83
N PHE A 210 -15.40 -6.28 -11.62
CA PHE A 210 -14.91 -5.01 -11.12
C PHE A 210 -16.00 -4.19 -10.42
N TYR A 211 -17.21 -4.09 -10.99
CA TYR A 211 -18.35 -3.44 -10.34
C TYR A 211 -18.65 -4.08 -8.97
N SER A 212 -18.66 -5.42 -8.92
CA SER A 212 -18.89 -6.17 -7.68
C SER A 212 -17.80 -5.91 -6.63
N HIS A 213 -16.53 -5.77 -7.04
CA HIS A 213 -15.43 -5.35 -6.18
C HIS A 213 -15.61 -3.91 -5.68
N LEU A 214 -15.96 -2.99 -6.58
CA LEU A 214 -16.11 -1.55 -6.34
C LEU A 214 -17.24 -1.23 -5.36
N VAL A 215 -18.40 -1.87 -5.51
CA VAL A 215 -19.54 -1.69 -4.59
C VAL A 215 -19.17 -2.07 -3.15
N SER A 216 -18.35 -3.11 -2.94
CA SER A 216 -17.84 -3.47 -1.60
C SER A 216 -16.94 -2.40 -0.95
N LYS A 217 -16.46 -1.42 -1.73
CA LYS A 217 -15.66 -0.27 -1.23
C LYS A 217 -16.50 0.97 -0.98
N LEU A 218 -17.61 1.15 -1.71
CA LEU A 218 -18.52 2.29 -1.53
C LEU A 218 -19.10 2.38 -0.12
N GLU A 219 -19.43 1.24 0.50
CA GLU A 219 -19.89 1.17 1.90
C GLU A 219 -18.83 1.67 2.87
N VAL A 220 -17.56 1.32 2.65
CA VAL A 220 -16.42 1.69 3.52
C VAL A 220 -16.15 3.19 3.51
N VAL A 221 -16.52 3.89 2.43
CA VAL A 221 -16.35 5.35 2.28
C VAL A 221 -17.64 6.16 2.38
N ASN A 222 -18.77 5.50 2.69
CA ASN A 222 -20.11 6.11 2.79
C ASN A 222 -20.47 6.95 1.55
N MET A 223 -20.44 6.32 0.37
CA MET A 223 -20.71 6.96 -0.93
C MET A 223 -21.73 6.13 -1.73
N LYS A 224 -22.67 6.81 -2.42
CA LYS A 224 -23.72 6.11 -3.18
C LYS A 224 -23.20 5.55 -4.51
N THR A 225 -23.88 4.52 -5.02
CA THR A 225 -23.68 3.97 -6.38
C THR A 225 -23.79 5.03 -7.48
N ASP A 226 -24.66 6.03 -7.29
CA ASP A 226 -24.95 7.08 -8.27
C ASP A 226 -23.71 7.92 -8.65
N PHE A 227 -22.70 7.97 -7.77
CA PHE A 227 -21.43 8.68 -8.04
C PHE A 227 -20.55 7.96 -9.07
N LEU A 228 -20.71 6.65 -9.25
CA LEU A 228 -19.91 5.86 -10.19
C LEU A 228 -20.10 6.31 -11.64
N ASN A 229 -21.35 6.65 -12.00
CA ASN A 229 -21.74 7.10 -13.33
C ASN A 229 -21.51 8.60 -13.57
N ARG A 230 -21.14 9.37 -12.52
CA ARG A 230 -20.74 10.78 -12.68
C ARG A 230 -19.32 10.85 -13.22
N ASN A 231 -18.99 11.96 -13.88
CA ASN A 231 -17.62 12.28 -14.29
C ASN A 231 -16.70 12.44 -13.06
N VAL A 232 -15.39 12.22 -13.24
CA VAL A 232 -14.41 12.27 -12.13
C VAL A 232 -14.37 13.67 -11.51
N ASN A 233 -14.77 13.75 -10.23
CA ASN A 233 -14.84 14.94 -9.38
C ASN A 233 -15.77 16.09 -9.85
N GLU A 234 -16.35 16.03 -11.05
CA GLU A 234 -17.12 17.12 -11.67
C GLU A 234 -18.39 17.48 -10.89
N GLY A 235 -18.44 18.70 -10.37
CA GLY A 235 -19.54 19.17 -9.53
C GLY A 235 -19.65 18.42 -8.20
N PHE A 236 -18.57 17.80 -7.73
CA PHE A 236 -18.50 17.21 -6.40
C PHE A 236 -18.18 18.31 -5.38
N SER A 237 -18.91 18.35 -4.26
CA SER A 237 -18.52 19.14 -3.09
C SER A 237 -17.16 18.67 -2.54
N GLY A 238 -16.47 19.51 -1.76
CA GLY A 238 -15.16 19.16 -1.20
C GLY A 238 -15.14 17.85 -0.39
N GLY A 239 -16.23 17.55 0.33
CA GLY A 239 -16.37 16.29 1.06
C GLY A 239 -16.61 15.07 0.16
N GLU A 240 -17.27 15.25 -0.99
CA GLU A 240 -17.44 14.19 -1.99
C GLU A 240 -16.14 13.95 -2.76
N ARG A 241 -15.41 15.00 -3.15
CA ARG A 241 -14.06 14.86 -3.73
C ARG A 241 -13.13 14.10 -2.79
N LYS A 242 -13.17 14.41 -1.49
CA LYS A 242 -12.38 13.67 -0.47
C LYS A 242 -12.80 12.21 -0.36
N ARG A 243 -14.10 11.90 -0.32
CA ARG A 243 -14.58 10.50 -0.35
C ARG A 243 -14.12 9.77 -1.62
N ASN A 244 -14.08 10.45 -2.77
CA ASN A 244 -13.62 9.87 -4.03
C ASN A 244 -12.11 9.53 -4.02
N GLU A 245 -11.26 10.38 -3.44
CA GLU A 245 -9.83 10.04 -3.24
C GLU A 245 -9.66 8.82 -2.32
N ILE A 246 -10.45 8.71 -1.25
CA ILE A 246 -10.40 7.57 -0.34
C ILE A 246 -10.99 6.31 -1.01
N LEU A 247 -11.96 6.43 -1.92
CA LEU A 247 -12.47 5.34 -2.75
C LEU A 247 -11.38 4.81 -3.70
N GLN A 248 -10.65 5.69 -4.38
CA GLN A 248 -9.50 5.32 -5.22
C GLN A 248 -8.47 4.53 -4.40
N LEU A 249 -8.09 5.03 -3.22
CA LEU A 249 -7.17 4.35 -2.31
C LEU A 249 -7.71 2.97 -1.86
N ALA A 250 -9.01 2.87 -1.53
CA ALA A 250 -9.66 1.62 -1.11
C ALA A 250 -9.82 0.57 -2.22
N VAL A 251 -9.84 1.00 -3.49
CA VAL A 251 -9.96 0.15 -4.68
C VAL A 251 -8.60 -0.30 -5.22
N LEU A 252 -7.60 0.59 -5.28
CA LEU A 252 -6.35 0.38 -6.02
C LEU A 252 -5.31 -0.52 -5.32
N LEU A 253 -5.74 -1.69 -4.83
CA LEU A 253 -4.90 -2.81 -4.40
C LEU A 253 -3.81 -2.42 -3.38
N GLN A 254 -4.19 -1.62 -2.37
CA GLN A 254 -3.34 -1.20 -1.25
C GLN A 254 -1.98 -0.62 -1.68
N PRO A 255 -1.91 0.63 -2.20
CA PRO A 255 -0.67 1.41 -2.22
C PRO A 255 0.07 1.30 -0.87
N PRO A 256 1.25 0.67 -0.80
CA PRO A 256 2.00 0.54 0.45
C PRO A 256 2.41 1.89 1.01
N LEU A 257 2.61 2.92 0.18
CA LEU A 257 2.89 4.29 0.64
C LEU A 257 1.82 5.27 0.14
N PHE A 258 1.10 5.85 1.09
CA PHE A 258 0.15 6.94 0.89
C PHE A 258 0.75 8.28 1.35
N ILE A 259 0.67 9.31 0.50
CA ILE A 259 0.98 10.70 0.86
C ILE A 259 -0.32 11.50 0.83
N SER A 260 -0.64 12.21 1.92
CA SER A 260 -1.87 13.01 2.00
C SER A 260 -1.63 14.42 2.49
N PHE A 261 -2.21 15.39 1.78
CA PHE A 261 -2.29 16.78 2.24
C PHE A 261 -3.52 17.04 3.10
N HIS A 262 -3.34 17.65 4.27
CA HIS A 262 -4.46 18.07 5.12
C HIS A 262 -4.07 19.15 6.15
N LYS A 263 -4.47 20.41 5.92
CA LYS A 263 -4.45 21.49 6.95
C LYS A 263 -5.14 21.09 8.26
N HIS A 264 -6.12 20.19 8.18
CA HIS A 264 -6.73 19.52 9.32
C HIS A 264 -6.72 17.99 9.07
N PRO A 265 -5.84 17.21 9.73
CA PRO A 265 -5.72 15.76 9.51
C PRO A 265 -6.94 14.95 9.96
N PHE A 266 -7.93 15.59 10.60
CA PHE A 266 -9.15 14.98 11.11
C PHE A 266 -10.14 14.51 10.03
N MET A 267 -9.95 14.94 8.76
CA MET A 267 -10.80 14.55 7.63
C MET A 267 -10.36 13.25 6.93
N ILE A 268 -9.24 12.65 7.34
CA ILE A 268 -8.99 11.23 7.05
C ILE A 268 -9.75 10.42 8.09
N GLU A 269 -10.78 9.69 7.69
CA GLU A 269 -11.43 8.75 8.60
C GLU A 269 -10.41 7.71 9.08
N LYS A 270 -10.07 7.77 10.38
CA LYS A 270 -9.11 6.85 11.01
C LYS A 270 -9.42 5.39 10.67
N ASN A 271 -10.71 5.04 10.61
CA ASN A 271 -11.21 3.70 10.26
C ASN A 271 -10.72 3.17 8.92
N VAL A 272 -10.51 4.00 7.90
CA VAL A 272 -10.06 3.53 6.57
C VAL A 272 -8.55 3.29 6.55
N VAL A 273 -7.78 4.18 7.19
CA VAL A 273 -6.32 4.02 7.29
C VAL A 273 -5.93 2.91 8.28
N THR A 274 -6.57 2.79 9.44
CA THR A 274 -6.21 1.73 10.41
C THR A 274 -6.66 0.34 9.98
N LYS A 275 -7.76 0.17 9.23
CA LYS A 275 -8.22 -1.14 8.76
C LYS A 275 -7.44 -1.69 7.56
N GLY A 276 -6.76 -0.83 6.78
CA GLY A 276 -6.10 -1.21 5.53
C GLY A 276 -4.58 -1.28 5.57
N SER A 277 -3.96 -1.08 6.75
CA SER A 277 -2.52 -1.31 6.99
C SER A 277 -1.55 -0.55 6.06
N TRP A 278 -1.86 0.69 5.71
CA TRP A 278 -1.06 1.55 4.82
C TRP A 278 -0.03 2.38 5.60
N ASN A 279 1.19 2.52 5.07
CA ASN A 279 2.06 3.61 5.49
C ASN A 279 1.49 4.94 5.01
N THR A 280 1.51 5.94 5.88
CA THR A 280 0.96 7.27 5.56
C THR A 280 1.94 8.37 5.93
N VAL A 281 2.30 9.21 4.95
CA VAL A 281 3.01 10.48 5.15
C VAL A 281 1.99 11.61 5.12
N LEU A 282 1.72 12.19 6.28
CA LEU A 282 0.79 13.31 6.47
C LEU A 282 1.49 14.65 6.32
N VAL A 283 0.96 15.53 5.48
CA VAL A 283 1.55 16.82 5.13
C VAL A 283 0.51 17.95 5.34
N PRO A 284 0.63 18.78 6.40
CA PRO A 284 -0.34 19.83 6.74
C PRO A 284 -0.17 21.16 5.98
#